data_AF-A0A1M4E032-F1
#
_entry.id   AF-A0A1M4E032-F1
#
_cell.length_a   1.000
_cell.length_b   1.000
_cell.length_c   1.000
_cell.angle_alpha   90.00
_cell.angle_beta   90.00
_cell.angle_gamma   90.00
#
_symmetry.space_group_name_H-M   'P 1'
#
loop_
_entity.id
_entity.type
_entity.pdbx_description
1 polymer ?
#
loop_
_entity_poly.entity_id
_entity_poly.type
_entity_poly.pdbx_seq_one_letter_code
_entity_poly.pdbx_strand_id
1 'polypeptide(L)' 'MRTVIDIDKELMEAAQQTLGTPTMRETVHAALRAVVDRDAERVCAIRAFEFWRTEGSPDLLDPEIMKPAWQRQD' A
#
# COMPACT_ATOMS: atom_id res chain seq x y z
N MET A 1 -9.52 -26.57 -0.14
CA MET A 1 -10.92 -26.40 0.29
C MET A 1 -11.69 -25.75 -0.85
N ARG A 2 -12.93 -26.16 -1.12
CA ARG A 2 -13.80 -25.53 -2.13
C ARG A 2 -14.89 -24.75 -1.40
N THR A 3 -15.00 -23.47 -1.71
CA THR A 3 -16.04 -22.58 -1.18
C THR A 3 -16.96 -22.20 -2.33
N VAL A 4 -18.26 -22.19 -2.08
CA VAL A 4 -19.27 -21.72 -3.02
C VAL A 4 -19.76 -20.38 -2.51
N ILE A 5 -19.64 -19.34 -3.34
CA ILE A 5 -20.05 -17.97 -3.03
C ILE A 5 -20.71 -17.40 -4.27
N ASP A 6 -21.74 -16.58 -4.07
CA ASP A 6 -22.31 -15.79 -5.15
C ASP A 6 -21.44 -14.54 -5.36
N ILE A 7 -21.05 -14.32 -6.62
CA ILE A 7 -20.23 -13.20 -7.03
C ILE A 7 -20.93 -12.52 -8.20
N ASP A 8 -20.93 -11.19 -8.17
CA ASP A 8 -21.34 -10.37 -9.30
C ASP A 8 -20.42 -10.64 -10.51
N LYS A 9 -21.03 -11.04 -11.63
CA LYS A 9 -20.31 -11.45 -12.82
C LYS A 9 -19.58 -10.28 -13.50
N GLU A 10 -20.18 -9.11 -13.52
CA GLU A 10 -19.60 -7.91 -14.16
C GLU A 10 -18.38 -7.43 -13.36
N LEU A 11 -18.50 -7.43 -12.02
CA LEU A 11 -17.39 -7.13 -11.13
C LEU A 11 -16.24 -8.13 -11.34
N MET A 12 -16.56 -9.41 -11.51
CA MET A 12 -15.57 -10.45 -11.72
C MET A 12 -14.81 -10.27 -13.05
N GLU A 13 -15.52 -9.95 -14.12
CA GLU A 13 -14.93 -9.68 -15.43
C GLU A 13 -14.03 -8.44 -15.40
N ALA A 14 -14.46 -7.36 -14.72
CA ALA A 14 -13.65 -6.16 -14.52
C ALA A 14 -12.36 -6.46 -13.72
N ALA A 15 -12.47 -7.27 -12.67
CA ALA A 15 -11.32 -7.71 -11.89
C ALA A 15 -10.37 -8.58 -12.71
N GLN A 16 -10.90 -9.48 -13.55
CA GLN A 16 -10.11 -10.31 -14.46
C GLN A 16 -9.29 -9.48 -15.44
N GLN A 17 -9.91 -8.47 -16.05
CA GLN A 17 -9.24 -7.56 -16.96
C GLN A 17 -8.16 -6.73 -16.26
N THR A 18 -8.48 -6.18 -15.08
CA THR A 18 -7.55 -5.36 -14.30
C THR A 18 -6.33 -6.16 -13.82
N LEU A 19 -6.55 -7.39 -13.38
CA LEU A 19 -5.50 -8.27 -12.84
C LEU A 19 -4.82 -9.12 -13.92
N GLY A 20 -5.30 -9.09 -15.17
CA GLY A 20 -4.77 -9.89 -16.28
C GLY A 20 -4.86 -11.40 -16.04
N THR A 21 -5.88 -11.86 -15.32
CA THR A 21 -5.98 -13.26 -14.88
C THR A 21 -6.91 -14.09 -15.77
N PRO A 22 -6.48 -15.29 -16.20
CA PRO A 22 -7.20 -16.10 -17.17
C PRO A 22 -8.41 -16.85 -16.59
N THR A 23 -8.42 -17.12 -15.27
CA THR A 23 -9.50 -17.86 -14.62
C THR A 23 -10.05 -17.12 -13.40
N MET A 24 -11.36 -17.28 -13.15
CA MET A 24 -12.02 -16.70 -11.97
C MET A 24 -11.29 -17.05 -10.67
N ARG A 25 -10.82 -18.30 -10.53
CA ARG A 25 -10.08 -18.75 -9.34
C ARG A 25 -8.78 -17.96 -9.15
N GLU A 26 -8.03 -17.77 -10.23
CA GLU A 26 -6.78 -17.02 -10.19
C GLU A 26 -7.01 -15.55 -9.85
N THR A 27 -8.06 -14.95 -10.40
CA THR A 27 -8.49 -13.59 -10.06
C THR A 27 -8.83 -13.45 -8.60
N VAL A 28 -9.63 -14.36 -8.02
CA VAL A 28 -9.98 -14.31 -6.59
C VAL A 28 -8.74 -14.43 -5.73
N HIS A 29 -7.84 -15.39 -6.04
CA HIS A 29 -6.59 -15.54 -5.30
C HIS A 29 -5.68 -14.30 -5.41
N ALA A 30 -5.55 -13.72 -6.61
CA ALA A 30 -4.75 -12.54 -6.85
C ALA A 30 -5.33 -11.31 -6.13
N ALA A 31 -6.65 -11.12 -6.19
CA ALA A 31 -7.33 -10.03 -5.51
C ALA A 31 -7.17 -10.12 -3.98
N LEU A 32 -7.37 -11.31 -3.40
CA LEU A 32 -7.18 -11.52 -1.96
C LEU A 32 -5.72 -11.28 -1.54
N ARG A 33 -4.76 -11.74 -2.35
CA ARG A 33 -3.34 -11.50 -2.11
C ARG A 33 -3.03 -10.00 -2.14
N ALA A 34 -3.51 -9.28 -3.15
CA ALA A 34 -3.29 -7.84 -3.28
C ALA A 34 -3.84 -7.05 -2.07
N VAL A 35 -4.98 -7.46 -1.49
CA VAL A 35 -5.52 -6.83 -0.28
C VAL A 35 -4.63 -7.09 0.94
N VAL A 36 -4.17 -8.33 1.13
CA VAL A 36 -3.27 -8.68 2.24
C VAL A 36 -1.94 -7.94 2.11
N ASP A 37 -1.36 -7.93 0.91
CA ASP A 37 -0.08 -7.29 0.64
C ASP A 37 -0.19 -5.77 0.84
N ARG A 38 -1.29 -5.14 0.40
CA ARG A 38 -1.55 -3.72 0.62
C ARG A 38 -1.61 -3.35 2.10
N ASP A 39 -2.21 -4.20 2.93
CA ASP A 39 -2.28 -3.96 4.38
C ASP A 39 -0.89 -4.12 5.04
N ALA A 40 -0.12 -5.11 4.59
CA ALA A 40 1.27 -5.30 5.03
C ALA A 40 2.17 -4.11 4.63
N GLU A 41 2.06 -3.63 3.39
CA GLU A 41 2.76 -2.44 2.90
C GLU A 41 2.37 -1.20 3.72
N ARG A 42 1.08 -1.01 4.01
CA ARG A 42 0.61 0.11 4.83
C ARG A 42 1.22 0.07 6.23
N VAL A 43 1.23 -1.08 6.88
CA VAL A 43 1.83 -1.23 8.22
C VAL A 43 3.33 -0.97 8.18
N CYS A 44 4.03 -1.47 7.17
CA CYS A 44 5.44 -1.19 6.96
C CYS A 44 5.71 0.30 6.71
N ALA A 45 4.89 0.96 5.90
CA ALA A 45 5.02 2.39 5.62
C ALA A 45 4.80 3.24 6.87
N ILE A 46 3.81 2.91 7.71
CA ILE A 46 3.58 3.58 9.00
C ILE A 46 4.79 3.42 9.92
N ARG A 47 5.34 2.21 10.03
CA ARG A 47 6.53 1.95 10.85
C ARG A 47 7.76 2.68 10.33
N ALA A 48 7.97 2.69 9.02
CA ALA A 48 9.06 3.42 8.40
C ALA A 48 8.91 4.92 8.67
N PHE A 49 7.71 5.47 8.51
CA PHE A 49 7.43 6.87 8.81
C PHE A 49 7.71 7.22 10.28
N GLU A 50 7.24 6.40 11.23
CA GLU A 50 7.56 6.61 12.65
C GLU A 50 9.07 6.57 12.89
N PHE A 51 9.78 5.59 12.33
CA PHE A 51 11.23 5.50 12.45
C PHE A 51 11.94 6.76 11.95
N TRP A 52 11.60 7.25 10.74
CA TRP A 52 12.19 8.49 10.21
C TRP A 52 11.85 9.71 11.07
N ARG A 53 10.65 9.76 11.65
CA ARG A 53 10.18 10.84 12.52
C ARG A 53 10.79 10.80 13.93
N THR A 54 11.43 9.72 14.36
CA THR A 54 11.95 9.61 15.73
C THR A 54 13.43 9.30 15.83
N GLU A 55 13.97 8.50 14.93
CA GLU A 55 15.31 7.90 15.07
C GLU A 55 16.14 7.99 13.78
N GLY A 56 15.51 7.81 12.63
CA GLY A 56 16.18 7.71 11.32
C GLY A 56 16.61 9.03 10.70
N SER A 57 16.04 10.15 11.15
CA SER A 57 16.38 11.49 10.64
C SER A 57 16.52 12.50 11.78
N PRO A 58 17.56 12.37 12.62
CA PRO A 58 17.79 13.31 13.72
C PRO A 58 18.01 14.74 13.23
N ASP A 59 18.51 14.92 12.01
CA ASP A 59 18.68 16.19 11.32
C ASP A 59 17.34 16.86 10.95
N LEU A 60 16.35 16.08 10.51
CA LEU A 60 14.98 16.57 10.27
C LEU A 60 14.25 16.95 11.56
N LEU A 61 14.71 16.45 12.72
CA LEU A 61 14.15 16.75 14.03
C LEU A 61 14.84 17.93 14.72
N ASP A 62 15.98 18.38 14.21
CA ASP A 62 16.71 19.52 14.74
C ASP A 62 16.16 20.83 14.14
N PRO A 63 15.55 21.71 14.96
CA PRO A 63 14.98 22.97 14.48
C PRO A 63 16.02 23.91 13.87
N GLU A 64 17.27 23.88 14.34
CA GLU A 64 18.33 24.74 13.81
C GLU A 64 18.82 24.26 12.45
N ILE A 65 18.85 22.94 12.22
CA ILE A 65 19.16 22.35 10.91
C ILE A 65 18.03 22.58 9.91
N MET A 66 16.77 22.48 10.35
CA MET A 66 15.61 22.65 9.46
C MET A 66 15.25 24.10 9.14
N LYS A 67 15.55 25.07 10.02
CA LYS A 67 15.31 26.50 9.79
C LYS A 67 15.71 26.99 8.38
N PRO A 68 16.93 26.73 7.88
CA PRO A 68 17.32 27.18 6.54
C PRO A 68 16.62 26.44 5.39
N ALA A 69 16.14 25.21 5.60
CA ALA A 69 15.45 24.43 4.57
C ALA A 69 14.05 25.00 4.22
N TRP A 70 13.43 25.74 5.14
CA TRP A 70 12.09 26.33 4.97
C TRP A 70 12.11 27.82 4.60
N GLN A 71 13.29 28.43 4.50
CA GLN A 71 13.40 29.80 4.00
C GLN A 71 13.17 29.77 2.48
N ARG A 72 12.16 30.52 2.01
CA ARG A 72 11.95 30.69 0.56
C ARG A 72 13.24 31.29 -0.02
N GLN A 73 13.75 30.65 -1.07
CA GLN A 73 14.72 31.31 -1.94
C GLN A 73 13.96 32.42 -2.67
N ASP A 74 14.30 33.66 -2.34
CA ASP A 74 13.93 34.85 -3.11
C ASP A 74 14.66 34.86 -4.47
#